data_AF-A0AAE1C0U8-F1
#
_entry.id   AF-A0AAE1C0U8-F1
#
_cell.length_a   1.000
_cell.length_b   1.000
_cell.length_c   1.000
_cell.angle_alpha   90.00
_cell.angle_beta   90.00
_cell.angle_gamma   90.00
#
_symmetry.space_group_name_H-M   'P 1'
#
loop_
_entity.id
_entity.type
_entity.pdbx_description
1 polymer ?
#
loop_
_entity_poly.entity_id
_entity_poly.type
_entity_poly.pdbx_seq_one_letter_code
_entity_poly.pdbx_strand_id
1 'polypeptide(L)'
;MPESTRQESKGPCLEYGCSKFASFQDPELNGISADLRNQIHPIFHLNKFADNMDCDVLETPLRLATRLLLSDKLVPFINTITGGVIVALDGPLAGQLIDSIEKVCAYRENEFGGVDIGSNACAFYPKAADCNPGITDTQRQAAHHAIDRLEPLIDYLAAGKQLSVSAARVLTSSGPLTKTMTSHWPDGQIMKIAIGACYDQLSSKHYAYFETEDLYRTSAMAEALLMERIMFAIVLLHEIGHAFGNAAGGGRGRAEPFYKGSFISELGKELEGELFGGSVTNSNYVHQQEMCVHQTESSSRRRCFTVMDWPGAYYINTYTKQGQLNYYPRPWRFDTMWRIPMAWMEKLFTTEFWDNEVASHGVAALELPSTMGWTFADDQHLGGNERDSPLRAVRNGDPLLPKLVRREARRAHIHPEADHYAPL
;
A
#
# COMPACT_ATOMS: atom_id res chain seq x y z
N MET A 1 16.05 -14.62 60.73
CA MET A 1 14.70 -14.27 60.26
C MET A 1 14.75 -14.23 58.74
N PRO A 2 13.90 -14.95 58.00
CA PRO A 2 13.90 -14.88 56.55
C PRO A 2 13.21 -13.58 56.12
N GLU A 3 13.93 -12.74 55.37
CA GLU A 3 13.35 -11.57 54.72
C GLU A 3 12.29 -12.04 53.72
N SER A 4 11.03 -11.76 54.04
CA SER A 4 9.91 -11.90 53.12
C SER A 4 10.10 -10.89 51.99
N THR A 5 10.68 -11.34 50.88
CA THR A 5 10.66 -10.60 49.61
C THR A 5 9.20 -10.53 49.14
N ARG A 6 8.56 -9.40 49.43
CA ARG A 6 7.27 -9.03 48.86
C ARG A 6 7.44 -9.02 47.34
N GLN A 7 6.94 -10.05 46.65
CA GLN A 7 6.70 -9.98 45.22
C GLN A 7 5.58 -8.97 45.01
N GLU A 8 5.94 -7.72 44.72
CA GLU A 8 5.00 -6.78 44.15
C GLU A 8 4.48 -7.39 42.85
N SER A 9 3.18 -7.66 42.79
CA SER A 9 2.51 -8.05 41.56
C SER A 9 2.60 -6.86 40.61
N LYS A 10 3.62 -6.84 39.74
CA LYS A 10 3.70 -5.88 38.65
C LYS A 10 2.41 -6.02 37.84
N GLY A 11 1.68 -4.92 37.69
CA GLY A 11 0.50 -4.87 36.83
C GLY A 11 0.83 -5.29 35.39
N PRO A 12 -0.18 -5.56 34.55
CA PRO A 12 0.06 -5.93 33.15
C PRO A 12 0.86 -4.81 32.47
N CYS A 13 2.01 -5.17 31.90
CA CYS A 13 2.82 -4.30 31.07
C CYS A 13 1.99 -3.85 29.85
N LEU A 14 1.80 -2.54 29.69
CA LEU A 14 1.01 -1.94 28.60
C LEU A 14 1.86 -1.61 27.37
N GLU A 15 3.16 -1.84 27.42
CA GLU A 15 4.06 -1.59 26.31
C GLU A 15 3.76 -2.56 25.16
N TYR A 16 4.01 -2.11 23.92
CA TYR A 16 3.75 -2.91 22.71
C TYR A 16 4.34 -4.31 22.81
N GLY A 17 5.59 -4.46 23.27
CA GLY A 17 6.25 -5.76 23.42
C GLY A 17 5.58 -6.75 24.37
N CYS A 18 4.72 -6.28 25.28
CA CYS A 18 3.93 -7.11 26.18
C CYS A 18 2.49 -7.34 25.70
N SER A 19 2.09 -6.68 24.61
CA SER A 19 0.73 -6.76 24.09
C SER A 19 0.46 -8.13 23.48
N LYS A 20 -0.82 -8.54 23.49
CA LYS A 20 -1.29 -9.71 22.75
C LYS A 20 -1.00 -9.59 21.25
N PHE A 21 -0.93 -8.37 20.74
CA PHE A 21 -0.58 -8.09 19.35
C PHE A 21 0.88 -8.46 19.07
N ALA A 22 1.82 -8.06 19.91
CA ALA A 22 3.23 -8.44 19.71
C ALA A 22 3.46 -9.94 19.95
N SER A 23 2.77 -10.53 20.93
CA SER A 23 2.90 -11.95 21.26
C SER A 23 2.02 -12.88 20.42
N PHE A 24 1.26 -12.36 19.44
CA PHE A 24 0.38 -13.19 18.62
C PHE A 24 1.22 -14.17 17.79
N GLN A 25 0.91 -15.45 17.93
CA GLN A 25 1.53 -16.52 17.17
C GLN A 25 0.54 -17.01 16.13
N ASP A 26 0.95 -16.91 14.87
CA ASP A 26 0.27 -17.60 13.79
C ASP A 26 0.37 -19.11 13.99
N PRO A 27 -0.66 -19.88 13.59
CA PRO A 27 -0.54 -21.33 13.47
C PRO A 27 0.71 -21.69 12.65
N GLU A 28 1.43 -22.74 13.06
CA GLU A 28 2.60 -23.20 12.31
C GLU A 28 2.20 -23.60 10.88
N LEU A 29 2.99 -23.15 9.91
CA LEU A 29 2.79 -23.51 8.52
C LEU A 29 3.35 -24.92 8.30
N ASN A 30 2.50 -25.83 7.81
CA ASN A 30 2.92 -27.19 7.42
C ASN A 30 3.54 -27.18 6.01
N GLY A 31 4.57 -26.33 5.81
CA GLY A 31 5.16 -26.05 4.50
C GLY A 31 4.49 -24.87 3.78
N ILE A 32 4.80 -24.69 2.49
CA ILE A 32 4.17 -23.66 1.65
C ILE A 32 3.18 -24.36 0.71
N SER A 33 1.88 -24.20 0.98
CA SER A 33 0.81 -24.63 0.09
C SER A 33 0.58 -23.57 -1.00
N ALA A 34 1.49 -23.51 -1.98
CA ALA A 34 1.35 -22.64 -3.15
C ALA A 34 1.06 -23.49 -4.39
N ASP A 35 -0.18 -23.46 -4.87
CA ASP A 35 -0.62 -24.18 -6.07
C ASP A 35 -1.36 -23.27 -7.08
N LEU A 36 -1.18 -21.95 -6.96
CA LEU A 36 -1.78 -20.96 -7.82
C LEU A 36 -1.33 -21.14 -9.28
N ARG A 37 -2.28 -21.51 -10.17
CA ARG A 37 -1.98 -21.91 -11.57
C ARG A 37 -2.49 -20.95 -12.65
N ASN A 38 -3.00 -19.77 -12.29
CA ASN A 38 -3.49 -18.80 -13.30
C ASN A 38 -2.37 -18.30 -14.20
N GLN A 39 -2.67 -18.03 -15.47
CA GLN A 39 -1.72 -17.40 -16.37
C GLN A 39 -1.19 -16.07 -15.78
N ILE A 40 0.09 -15.81 -16.00
CA ILE A 40 0.72 -14.53 -15.66
C ILE A 40 0.29 -13.50 -16.71
N HIS A 41 -0.21 -12.36 -16.26
CA HIS A 41 -0.65 -11.29 -17.16
C HIS A 41 0.53 -10.78 -18.00
N PRO A 42 0.33 -10.40 -19.28
CA PRO A 42 1.40 -9.86 -20.13
C PRO A 42 2.19 -8.68 -19.52
N ILE A 43 1.54 -7.85 -18.70
CA ILE A 43 2.18 -6.75 -17.95
C ILE A 43 3.26 -7.23 -16.95
N PHE A 44 3.22 -8.51 -16.58
CA PHE A 44 4.15 -9.21 -15.70
C PHE A 44 4.87 -10.35 -16.43
N HIS A 45 4.87 -10.37 -17.76
CA HIS A 45 5.46 -11.47 -18.51
C HIS A 45 6.96 -11.57 -18.21
N LEU A 46 7.47 -12.81 -18.04
CA LEU A 46 8.84 -13.08 -17.59
C LEU A 46 9.91 -12.45 -18.50
N ASN A 47 9.64 -12.32 -19.80
CA ASN A 47 10.56 -11.68 -20.75
C ASN A 47 10.72 -10.15 -20.55
N LYS A 48 9.90 -9.51 -19.72
CA LYS A 48 10.05 -8.10 -19.34
C LYS A 48 11.02 -7.91 -18.18
N PHE A 49 11.39 -9.00 -17.49
CA PHE A 49 12.38 -9.01 -16.42
C PHE A 49 13.77 -9.19 -17.03
N ALA A 50 14.78 -8.67 -16.34
CA ALA A 50 16.15 -8.77 -16.83
C ALA A 50 16.61 -10.25 -16.89
N ASP A 51 17.43 -10.59 -17.88
CA ASP A 51 17.89 -11.96 -18.18
C ASP A 51 18.60 -12.66 -17.01
N ASN A 52 19.04 -11.91 -15.99
CA ASN A 52 19.69 -12.45 -14.80
C ASN A 52 18.72 -12.78 -13.65
N MET A 53 17.41 -12.63 -13.86
CA MET A 53 16.40 -13.03 -12.89
C MET A 53 15.89 -14.45 -13.15
N ASP A 54 15.81 -15.23 -12.09
CA ASP A 54 15.34 -16.61 -12.12
C ASP A 54 13.81 -16.64 -12.21
N CYS A 55 13.31 -17.31 -13.25
CA CYS A 55 11.89 -17.47 -13.50
C CYS A 55 11.18 -18.24 -12.38
N ASP A 56 11.83 -19.24 -11.78
CA ASP A 56 11.24 -20.08 -10.73
C ASP A 56 11.03 -19.27 -9.44
N VAL A 57 11.90 -18.29 -9.19
CA VAL A 57 11.77 -17.35 -8.08
C VAL A 57 10.58 -16.42 -8.29
N LEU A 58 10.39 -15.94 -9.52
CA LEU A 58 9.39 -14.93 -9.88
C LEU A 58 7.99 -15.51 -10.11
N GLU A 59 7.87 -16.74 -10.59
CA GLU A 59 6.61 -17.26 -11.12
C GLU A 59 5.44 -17.14 -10.12
N THR A 60 5.63 -17.64 -8.90
CA THR A 60 4.59 -17.65 -7.87
C THR A 60 4.07 -16.25 -7.52
N PRO A 61 4.91 -15.26 -7.16
CA PRO A 61 4.43 -13.92 -6.85
C PRO A 61 3.85 -13.17 -8.07
N LEU A 62 4.33 -13.44 -9.29
CA LEU A 62 3.75 -12.83 -10.51
C LEU A 62 2.34 -13.36 -10.81
N ARG A 63 2.07 -14.63 -10.52
CA ARG A 63 0.71 -15.19 -10.60
C ARG A 63 -0.22 -14.55 -9.58
N LEU A 64 0.25 -14.32 -8.35
CA LEU A 64 -0.52 -13.60 -7.33
C LEU A 64 -0.78 -12.14 -7.73
N ALA A 65 0.26 -11.42 -8.16
CA ALA A 65 0.12 -10.04 -8.64
C ALA A 65 -0.90 -9.94 -9.77
N THR A 66 -0.92 -10.92 -10.69
CA THR A 66 -1.94 -11.01 -11.75
C THR A 66 -3.36 -11.13 -11.19
N ARG A 67 -3.60 -12.03 -10.23
CA ARG A 67 -4.94 -12.21 -9.64
C ARG A 67 -5.42 -10.97 -8.91
N LEU A 68 -4.54 -10.32 -8.16
CA LEU A 68 -4.85 -9.09 -7.45
C LEU A 68 -5.12 -7.94 -8.43
N LEU A 69 -4.29 -7.78 -9.47
CA LEU A 69 -4.43 -6.74 -10.49
C LEU A 69 -5.77 -6.85 -11.24
N LEU A 70 -6.20 -8.07 -11.56
CA LEU A 70 -7.45 -8.36 -12.27
C LEU A 70 -8.66 -8.53 -11.35
N SER A 71 -8.51 -8.28 -10.05
CA SER A 71 -9.62 -8.39 -9.10
C SER A 71 -10.58 -7.21 -9.23
N ASP A 72 -11.85 -7.47 -8.89
CA ASP A 72 -12.87 -6.42 -8.87
C ASP A 72 -12.54 -5.26 -7.94
N LYS A 73 -11.76 -5.51 -6.88
CA LYS A 73 -11.35 -4.44 -5.96
C LYS A 73 -10.60 -3.30 -6.64
N LEU A 74 -9.89 -3.55 -7.74
CA LEU A 74 -9.13 -2.53 -8.46
C LEU A 74 -9.88 -1.85 -9.60
N VAL A 75 -11.05 -2.36 -10.00
CA VAL A 75 -11.83 -1.76 -11.09
C VAL A 75 -12.16 -0.28 -10.79
N PRO A 76 -12.60 0.12 -9.59
CA PRO A 76 -12.85 1.52 -9.27
C PRO A 76 -11.61 2.40 -9.37
N PHE A 77 -10.46 1.91 -8.90
CA PHE A 77 -9.19 2.62 -8.97
C PHE A 77 -8.79 2.88 -10.43
N ILE A 78 -8.71 1.82 -11.22
CA ILE A 78 -8.25 1.88 -12.61
C ILE A 78 -9.17 2.77 -13.44
N ASN A 79 -10.49 2.61 -13.33
CA ASN A 79 -11.44 3.43 -14.08
C ASN A 79 -11.39 4.91 -13.66
N THR A 80 -11.18 5.18 -12.36
CA THR A 80 -11.02 6.56 -11.87
C THR A 80 -9.75 7.21 -12.42
N ILE A 81 -8.61 6.53 -12.38
CA ILE A 81 -7.34 7.11 -12.86
C ILE A 81 -7.32 7.27 -14.38
N THR A 82 -7.90 6.32 -15.12
CA THR A 82 -7.79 6.30 -16.59
C THR A 82 -8.92 7.01 -17.31
N GLY A 83 -10.07 7.17 -16.65
CA GLY A 83 -11.24 7.78 -17.25
C GLY A 83 -12.02 8.70 -16.33
N GLY A 84 -11.63 8.88 -15.07
CA GLY A 84 -12.35 9.70 -14.11
C GLY A 84 -12.40 11.18 -14.47
N VAL A 85 -13.06 11.94 -13.60
CA VAL A 85 -13.13 13.40 -13.70
C VAL A 85 -11.92 14.00 -12.98
N ILE A 86 -11.28 14.97 -13.61
CA ILE A 86 -10.16 15.71 -13.04
C ILE A 86 -10.69 17.00 -12.42
N VAL A 87 -10.30 17.27 -11.17
CA VAL A 87 -10.65 18.51 -10.45
C VAL A 87 -9.37 19.24 -10.11
N ALA A 88 -9.26 20.51 -10.45
CA ALA A 88 -8.15 21.33 -9.97
C ALA A 88 -8.31 21.64 -8.48
N LEU A 89 -7.23 21.51 -7.71
CA LEU A 89 -7.23 21.73 -6.25
C LEU A 89 -6.72 23.10 -5.85
N ASP A 90 -5.97 23.77 -6.72
CA ASP A 90 -5.33 25.06 -6.44
C ASP A 90 -5.34 25.97 -7.68
N GLY A 91 -5.05 27.25 -7.47
CA GLY A 91 -5.02 28.28 -8.50
C GLY A 91 -6.40 28.81 -8.91
N PRO A 92 -6.49 29.64 -9.96
CA PRO A 92 -7.75 30.17 -10.51
C PRO A 92 -8.73 29.10 -11.00
N LEU A 93 -8.25 27.88 -11.25
CA LEU A 93 -9.08 26.74 -11.64
C LEU A 93 -9.53 25.87 -10.44
N ALA A 94 -9.18 26.24 -9.20
CA ALA A 94 -9.54 25.45 -8.03
C ALA A 94 -11.06 25.18 -7.96
N GLY A 95 -11.41 23.91 -7.77
CA GLY A 95 -12.80 23.42 -7.75
C GLY A 95 -13.45 23.23 -9.13
N GLN A 96 -12.78 23.61 -10.22
CA GLN A 96 -13.31 23.41 -11.57
C GLN A 96 -13.05 21.99 -12.07
N LEU A 97 -14.03 21.45 -12.79
CA LEU A 97 -13.87 20.23 -13.56
C LEU A 97 -13.01 20.51 -14.80
N ILE A 98 -12.01 19.69 -15.01
CA ILE A 98 -11.11 19.78 -16.15
C ILE A 98 -11.34 18.55 -17.02
N ASP A 99 -11.60 18.81 -18.30
CA ASP A 99 -11.93 17.80 -19.31
C ASP A 99 -10.68 17.12 -19.90
N SER A 100 -9.48 17.66 -19.67
CA SER A 100 -8.23 17.10 -20.17
C SER A 100 -7.01 17.47 -19.32
N ILE A 101 -6.05 16.54 -19.21
CA ILE A 101 -4.81 16.79 -18.46
C ILE A 101 -3.95 17.86 -19.14
N GLU A 102 -4.03 18.00 -20.46
CA GLU A 102 -3.32 19.02 -21.22
C GLU A 102 -3.71 20.43 -20.78
N LYS A 103 -4.97 20.66 -20.38
CA LYS A 103 -5.38 21.94 -19.80
C LYS A 103 -4.76 22.18 -18.43
N VAL A 104 -4.62 21.13 -17.60
CA VAL A 104 -3.90 21.22 -16.31
C VAL A 104 -2.43 21.57 -16.56
N CYS A 105 -1.79 20.90 -17.51
CA CYS A 105 -0.40 21.13 -17.88
C CYS A 105 -0.18 22.54 -18.46
N ALA A 106 -1.02 22.97 -19.40
CA ALA A 106 -0.93 24.31 -19.99
C ALA A 106 -1.15 25.41 -18.94
N TYR A 107 -2.07 25.20 -18.00
CA TYR A 107 -2.28 26.09 -16.87
C TYR A 107 -1.01 26.19 -15.99
N ARG A 108 -0.38 25.06 -15.67
CA ARG A 108 0.87 25.02 -14.89
C ARG A 108 2.02 25.75 -15.58
N GLU A 109 2.20 25.51 -16.88
CA GLU A 109 3.26 26.15 -17.67
C GLU A 109 3.09 27.68 -17.69
N ASN A 110 1.86 28.17 -17.81
CA ASN A 110 1.55 29.59 -17.90
C ASN A 110 1.65 30.33 -16.55
N GLU A 111 1.12 29.78 -15.46
CA GLU A 111 1.04 30.50 -14.17
C GLU A 111 2.34 30.43 -13.35
N PHE A 112 3.06 29.32 -13.44
CA PHE A 112 4.21 29.06 -12.58
C PHE A 112 5.54 29.13 -13.31
N GLY A 113 5.55 29.58 -14.57
CA GLY A 113 6.77 29.82 -15.34
C GLY A 113 7.65 28.58 -15.49
N GLY A 114 7.05 27.39 -15.51
CA GLY A 114 7.77 26.12 -15.57
C GLY A 114 8.48 25.70 -14.27
N VAL A 115 8.22 26.36 -13.14
CA VAL A 115 8.66 25.86 -11.83
C VAL A 115 7.85 24.61 -11.48
N ASP A 116 8.55 23.52 -11.18
CA ASP A 116 7.98 22.22 -10.79
C ASP A 116 7.29 22.35 -9.41
N ILE A 117 6.08 22.93 -9.39
CA ILE A 117 5.23 22.92 -8.21
C ILE A 117 4.68 21.51 -8.09
N GLY A 118 5.19 20.76 -7.12
CA GLY A 118 4.83 19.36 -6.91
C GLY A 118 3.32 19.13 -6.91
N SER A 119 2.91 18.04 -7.56
CA SER A 119 1.72 17.15 -7.46
C SER A 119 0.33 17.67 -7.10
N ASN A 120 0.20 18.80 -6.42
CA ASN A 120 -0.96 19.16 -5.61
C ASN A 120 -2.03 19.95 -6.36
N ALA A 121 -1.97 19.96 -7.69
CA ALA A 121 -2.86 20.78 -8.50
C ALA A 121 -4.12 20.04 -8.93
N CYS A 122 -4.18 18.70 -8.89
CA CYS A 122 -5.37 17.99 -9.34
C CYS A 122 -5.67 16.71 -8.54
N ALA A 123 -6.97 16.39 -8.49
CA ALA A 123 -7.51 15.15 -7.97
C ALA A 123 -8.37 14.46 -9.02
N PHE A 124 -8.30 13.13 -9.03
CA PHE A 124 -9.09 12.26 -9.88
C PHE A 124 -10.24 11.68 -9.06
N TYR A 125 -11.44 11.80 -9.60
CA TYR A 125 -12.68 11.29 -9.02
C TYR A 125 -13.38 10.34 -9.99
N PRO A 126 -14.10 9.32 -9.49
CA PRO A 126 -14.93 8.50 -10.34
C PRO A 126 -15.99 9.35 -11.05
N LYS A 127 -16.42 8.95 -12.25
CA LYS A 127 -17.58 9.58 -12.88
C LYS A 127 -18.82 9.25 -12.06
N ALA A 128 -19.84 10.12 -12.12
CA ALA A 128 -21.12 9.87 -11.45
C ALA A 128 -21.74 8.50 -11.83
N ALA A 129 -21.61 8.09 -13.10
CA ALA A 129 -22.07 6.79 -13.57
C ALA A 129 -21.31 5.59 -12.95
N ASP A 130 -20.09 5.83 -12.46
CA ASP A 130 -19.25 4.81 -11.84
C ASP A 130 -19.44 4.69 -10.32
N CYS A 131 -20.19 5.60 -9.71
CA CYS A 131 -20.51 5.59 -8.27
C CYS A 131 -21.64 4.62 -7.88
N ASN A 132 -22.13 3.81 -8.82
CA ASN A 132 -23.19 2.83 -8.54
C ASN A 132 -22.70 1.74 -7.57
N PRO A 133 -23.59 1.22 -6.69
CA PRO A 133 -23.24 0.11 -5.82
C PRO A 133 -23.07 -1.16 -6.66
N GLY A 134 -21.82 -1.53 -6.93
CA GLY A 134 -21.45 -2.75 -7.65
C GLY A 134 -20.68 -2.48 -8.95
N ILE A 135 -19.87 -3.44 -9.35
CA ILE A 135 -19.04 -3.37 -10.56
C ILE A 135 -19.77 -4.05 -11.71
N THR A 136 -20.03 -3.28 -12.76
CA THR A 136 -20.63 -3.79 -14.00
C THR A 136 -19.59 -4.48 -14.88
N ASP A 137 -20.04 -5.36 -15.77
CA ASP A 137 -19.15 -6.01 -16.75
C ASP A 137 -18.46 -4.99 -17.67
N THR A 138 -19.14 -3.91 -18.03
CA THR A 138 -18.57 -2.82 -18.82
C THR A 138 -17.41 -2.14 -18.09
N GLN A 139 -17.57 -1.87 -16.79
CA GLN A 139 -16.50 -1.28 -15.97
C GLN A 139 -15.32 -2.24 -15.81
N ARG A 140 -15.59 -3.54 -15.62
CA ARG A 140 -14.55 -4.57 -15.55
C ARG A 140 -13.75 -4.67 -16.85
N GLN A 141 -14.45 -4.72 -17.99
CA GLN A 141 -13.81 -4.74 -19.31
C GLN A 141 -13.00 -3.48 -19.58
N ALA A 142 -13.50 -2.30 -19.21
CA ALA A 142 -12.77 -1.04 -19.33
C ALA A 142 -11.46 -1.06 -18.53
N ALA A 143 -11.51 -1.52 -17.28
CA ALA A 143 -10.31 -1.65 -16.43
C ALA A 143 -9.30 -2.65 -17.02
N HIS A 144 -9.75 -3.83 -17.47
CA HIS A 144 -8.88 -4.81 -18.11
C HIS A 144 -8.22 -4.26 -19.38
N HIS A 145 -8.99 -3.58 -20.23
CA HIS A 145 -8.43 -2.92 -21.42
C HIS A 145 -7.42 -1.83 -21.06
N ALA A 146 -7.61 -1.11 -19.95
CA ALA A 146 -6.63 -0.14 -19.49
C ALA A 146 -5.32 -0.83 -19.05
N ILE A 147 -5.40 -1.97 -18.35
CA ILE A 147 -4.23 -2.77 -17.99
C ILE A 147 -3.50 -3.28 -19.25
N ASP A 148 -4.24 -3.83 -20.22
CA ASP A 148 -3.67 -4.31 -21.49
C ASP A 148 -2.96 -3.19 -22.26
N ARG A 149 -3.53 -1.97 -22.25
CA ARG A 149 -2.94 -0.81 -22.90
C ARG A 149 -1.75 -0.24 -22.14
N LEU A 150 -1.64 -0.50 -20.83
CA LEU A 150 -0.52 -0.09 -20.00
C LEU A 150 0.69 -1.01 -20.21
N GLU A 151 0.46 -2.30 -20.49
CA GLU A 151 1.50 -3.31 -20.71
C GLU A 151 2.70 -2.87 -21.56
N PRO A 152 2.52 -2.29 -22.75
CA PRO A 152 3.65 -2.00 -23.61
C PRO A 152 4.42 -0.74 -23.17
N LEU A 153 3.92 0.01 -22.18
CA LEU A 153 4.62 1.13 -21.55
C LEU A 153 5.57 0.69 -20.42
N ILE A 154 5.54 -0.57 -19.99
CA ILE A 154 6.25 -1.03 -18.80
C ILE A 154 7.32 -2.07 -19.15
N ASP A 155 8.53 -1.81 -18.66
CA ASP A 155 9.62 -2.79 -18.55
C ASP A 155 10.08 -2.92 -17.08
N TYR A 156 10.64 -4.07 -16.71
CA TYR A 156 11.23 -4.28 -15.38
C TYR A 156 12.75 -4.28 -15.47
N LEU A 157 13.39 -3.56 -14.56
CA LEU A 157 14.84 -3.55 -14.45
C LEU A 157 15.28 -4.33 -13.22
N ALA A 158 16.23 -5.25 -13.42
CA ALA A 158 17.20 -5.56 -12.39
C ALA A 158 18.00 -4.28 -12.16
N ALA A 159 17.61 -3.50 -11.16
CA ALA A 159 18.44 -2.40 -10.71
C ALA A 159 19.81 -2.99 -10.36
N GLY A 160 20.84 -2.67 -11.14
CA GLY A 160 22.21 -2.99 -10.75
C GLY A 160 22.52 -2.34 -9.41
N LYS A 161 23.55 -2.83 -8.70
CA LYS A 161 24.01 -2.34 -7.38
C LYS A 161 24.19 -0.81 -7.25
N GLN A 162 24.12 -0.06 -8.34
CA GLN A 162 24.27 1.40 -8.39
C GLN A 162 23.01 2.18 -7.99
N LEU A 163 21.81 1.61 -8.07
CA LEU A 163 20.63 2.26 -7.49
C LEU A 163 20.53 1.83 -6.02
N SER A 164 21.18 2.59 -5.14
CA SER A 164 21.14 2.42 -3.67
C SER A 164 19.75 2.70 -3.06
N VAL A 165 18.67 2.55 -3.82
CA VAL A 165 17.31 2.65 -3.31
C VAL A 165 16.89 1.29 -2.80
N SER A 166 16.56 1.25 -1.51
CA SER A 166 16.07 0.06 -0.79
C SER A 166 14.65 -0.37 -1.16
N ALA A 167 14.02 0.33 -2.12
CA ALA A 167 12.64 0.10 -2.54
C ALA A 167 12.55 0.06 -4.07
N ALA A 168 11.51 -0.59 -4.57
CA ALA A 168 11.18 -0.50 -5.99
C ALA A 168 10.82 0.94 -6.36
N ARG A 169 10.91 1.24 -7.66
CA ARG A 169 10.58 2.57 -8.17
C ARG A 169 10.26 2.58 -9.65
N VAL A 170 9.22 3.31 -10.05
CA VAL A 170 9.00 3.72 -11.44
C VAL A 170 10.01 4.79 -11.86
N LEU A 171 10.75 4.50 -12.92
CA LEU A 171 11.64 5.43 -13.61
C LEU A 171 11.02 5.75 -14.97
N THR A 172 10.77 7.03 -15.24
CA THR A 172 10.36 7.44 -16.59
C THR A 172 11.58 7.41 -17.52
N SER A 173 11.38 6.92 -18.73
CA SER A 173 12.40 6.93 -19.78
C SER A 173 11.98 7.87 -20.90
N SER A 174 12.93 8.66 -21.37
CA SER A 174 12.72 9.54 -22.52
C SER A 174 12.63 8.71 -23.79
N GLY A 175 11.48 8.78 -24.48
CA GLY A 175 11.29 8.14 -25.77
C GLY A 175 9.92 8.48 -26.33
N PRO A 176 9.78 8.65 -27.66
CA PRO A 176 8.48 8.84 -28.27
C PRO A 176 7.65 7.57 -28.09
N LEU A 177 6.41 7.71 -27.63
CA LEU A 177 5.44 6.63 -27.68
C LEU A 177 5.15 6.26 -29.14
N THR A 178 4.84 4.98 -29.37
CA THR A 178 4.32 4.57 -30.69
C THR A 178 2.97 5.22 -30.94
N LYS A 179 2.56 5.38 -32.20
CA LYS A 179 1.25 5.96 -32.55
C LYS A 179 0.08 5.26 -31.85
N THR A 180 0.15 3.93 -31.70
CA THR A 180 -0.86 3.14 -30.99
C THR A 180 -0.88 3.48 -29.51
N MET A 181 0.28 3.53 -28.85
CA MET A 181 0.38 3.94 -27.45
C MET A 181 -0.14 5.36 -27.23
N THR A 182 0.28 6.32 -28.05
CA THR A 182 -0.18 7.73 -27.97
C THR A 182 -1.70 7.84 -28.14
N SER A 183 -2.32 6.97 -28.93
CA SER A 183 -3.79 6.99 -29.08
C SER A 183 -4.55 6.58 -27.82
N HIS A 184 -3.88 5.87 -26.89
CA HIS A 184 -4.45 5.44 -25.61
C HIS A 184 -3.96 6.30 -24.44
N TRP A 185 -2.70 6.73 -24.51
CA TRP A 185 -1.98 7.49 -23.50
C TRP A 185 -1.32 8.68 -24.19
N PRO A 186 -2.07 9.72 -24.57
CA PRO A 186 -1.54 10.84 -25.35
C PRO A 186 -0.35 11.52 -24.69
N ASP A 187 -0.37 11.60 -23.35
CA ASP A 187 0.69 12.20 -22.56
C ASP A 187 1.64 11.18 -21.93
N GLY A 188 1.32 9.88 -22.02
CA GLY A 188 2.04 8.82 -21.33
C GLY A 188 3.52 8.74 -21.70
N GLN A 189 4.28 7.99 -20.91
CA GLN A 189 5.70 7.76 -21.13
C GLN A 189 6.04 6.29 -20.94
N ILE A 190 7.13 5.85 -21.57
CA ILE A 190 7.69 4.52 -21.29
C ILE A 190 8.31 4.55 -19.89
N MET A 191 7.98 3.55 -19.10
CA MET A 191 8.32 3.43 -17.69
C MET A 191 9.14 2.17 -17.47
N LYS A 192 10.08 2.28 -16.54
CA LYS A 192 10.91 1.18 -16.09
C LYS A 192 10.73 1.01 -14.60
N ILE A 193 10.26 -0.16 -14.18
CA ILE A 193 10.06 -0.47 -12.77
C ILE A 193 11.34 -1.14 -12.26
N ALA A 194 12.10 -0.43 -11.45
CA ALA A 194 13.30 -0.95 -10.79
C ALA A 194 12.87 -1.83 -9.61
N ILE A 195 13.26 -3.11 -9.58
CA ILE A 195 12.83 -4.08 -8.55
C ILE A 195 13.98 -4.87 -7.91
N GLY A 196 15.24 -4.50 -8.19
CA GLY A 196 16.43 -5.29 -7.83
C GLY A 196 16.52 -5.63 -6.34
N ALA A 197 16.33 -4.65 -5.45
CA ALA A 197 16.40 -4.88 -4.01
C ALA A 197 15.33 -5.87 -3.50
N CYS A 198 14.11 -5.80 -4.02
CA CYS A 198 13.01 -6.69 -3.66
C CYS A 198 13.26 -8.11 -4.22
N TYR A 199 13.79 -8.21 -5.44
CA TYR A 199 14.16 -9.48 -6.04
C TYR A 199 15.31 -10.18 -5.28
N ASP A 200 16.33 -9.43 -4.86
CA ASP A 200 17.45 -9.98 -4.08
C ASP A 200 16.98 -10.57 -2.74
N GLN A 201 16.03 -9.90 -2.07
CA GLN A 201 15.42 -10.40 -0.84
C GLN A 201 14.62 -11.69 -1.09
N LEU A 202 13.77 -11.68 -2.12
CA LEU A 202 12.96 -12.83 -2.51
C LEU A 202 13.81 -14.03 -2.91
N SER A 203 14.78 -13.84 -3.80
CA SER A 203 15.68 -14.91 -4.29
C SER A 203 16.51 -15.50 -3.15
N SER A 204 17.03 -14.68 -2.24
CA SER A 204 17.74 -15.16 -1.06
C SER A 204 16.87 -16.10 -0.19
N LYS A 205 15.59 -15.76 0.03
CA LYS A 205 14.68 -16.65 0.78
C LYS A 205 14.28 -17.88 -0.01
N HIS A 206 14.12 -17.74 -1.32
CA HIS A 206 13.79 -18.84 -2.21
C HIS A 206 14.89 -19.91 -2.17
N TYR A 207 16.14 -19.55 -2.45
CA TYR A 207 17.25 -20.50 -2.46
C TYR A 207 17.51 -21.07 -1.07
N ALA A 208 17.46 -20.24 -0.02
CA ALA A 208 17.56 -20.75 1.35
C ALA A 208 16.52 -21.85 1.64
N TYR A 209 15.29 -21.71 1.17
CA TYR A 209 14.25 -22.72 1.37
C TYR A 209 14.49 -23.98 0.53
N PHE A 210 14.69 -23.83 -0.79
CA PHE A 210 14.71 -24.97 -1.71
C PHE A 210 16.05 -25.73 -1.74
N GLU A 211 17.18 -25.08 -1.47
CA GLU A 211 18.49 -25.74 -1.37
C GLU A 211 18.70 -26.45 -0.03
N THR A 212 17.91 -26.10 0.99
CA THR A 212 17.92 -26.83 2.27
C THR A 212 17.21 -28.16 2.09
N GLU A 213 17.87 -29.26 2.48
CA GLU A 213 17.27 -30.60 2.45
C GLU A 213 15.95 -30.61 3.24
N ASP A 214 14.96 -31.39 2.78
CA ASP A 214 13.61 -31.39 3.34
C ASP A 214 13.58 -31.59 4.85
N LEU A 215 14.49 -32.42 5.40
CA LEU A 215 14.61 -32.70 6.84
C LEU A 215 15.02 -31.47 7.69
N TYR A 216 15.61 -30.45 7.08
CA TYR A 216 16.07 -29.24 7.75
C TYR A 216 15.22 -28.01 7.44
N ARG A 217 14.19 -28.14 6.59
CA ARG A 217 13.24 -27.05 6.34
C ARG A 217 12.41 -26.79 7.60
N THR A 218 12.33 -25.53 7.98
CA THR A 218 11.57 -25.09 9.17
C THR A 218 10.35 -24.27 8.76
N SER A 219 9.32 -24.25 9.62
CA SER A 219 8.17 -23.33 9.47
C SER A 219 8.64 -21.88 9.31
N ALA A 220 9.68 -21.47 10.03
CA ALA A 220 10.22 -20.12 9.93
C ALA A 220 10.78 -19.77 8.54
N MET A 221 11.37 -20.75 7.83
CA MET A 221 11.83 -20.55 6.46
C MET A 221 10.66 -20.49 5.47
N ALA A 222 9.65 -21.34 5.67
CA ALA A 222 8.41 -21.30 4.88
C ALA A 222 7.69 -19.95 5.04
N GLU A 223 7.51 -19.50 6.28
CA GLU A 223 6.95 -18.19 6.63
C GLU A 223 7.74 -17.06 5.97
N ALA A 224 9.08 -17.06 6.10
CA ALA A 224 9.91 -16.02 5.50
C ALA A 224 9.77 -15.96 3.97
N LEU A 225 9.78 -17.11 3.28
CA LEU A 225 9.60 -17.15 1.83
C LEU A 225 8.18 -16.71 1.43
N LEU A 226 7.14 -17.15 2.14
CA LEU A 226 5.77 -16.72 1.90
C LEU A 226 5.64 -15.19 2.05
N MET A 227 6.25 -14.62 3.10
CA MET A 227 6.26 -13.17 3.31
C MET A 227 6.93 -12.41 2.17
N GLU A 228 8.11 -12.83 1.72
CA GLU A 228 8.79 -12.13 0.64
C GLU A 228 8.03 -12.25 -0.70
N ARG A 229 7.37 -13.39 -0.97
CA ARG A 229 6.52 -13.54 -2.16
C ARG A 229 5.35 -12.56 -2.17
N ILE A 230 4.67 -12.39 -1.03
CA ILE A 230 3.54 -11.45 -0.91
C ILE A 230 4.04 -10.02 -1.03
N MET A 231 5.10 -9.66 -0.30
CA MET A 231 5.67 -8.31 -0.37
C MET A 231 6.11 -7.99 -1.79
N PHE A 232 6.73 -8.92 -2.51
CA PHE A 232 7.11 -8.72 -3.90
C PHE A 232 5.90 -8.46 -4.80
N ALA A 233 4.82 -9.25 -4.67
CA ALA A 233 3.59 -9.04 -5.43
C ALA A 233 2.95 -7.68 -5.12
N ILE A 234 2.89 -7.28 -3.84
CA ILE A 234 2.35 -5.98 -3.42
C ILE A 234 3.20 -4.83 -3.94
N VAL A 235 4.53 -4.94 -3.88
CA VAL A 235 5.44 -3.93 -4.42
C VAL A 235 5.25 -3.76 -5.92
N LEU A 236 5.07 -4.85 -6.69
CA LEU A 236 4.77 -4.72 -8.12
C LEU A 236 3.47 -3.95 -8.34
N LEU A 237 2.40 -4.29 -7.62
CA LEU A 237 1.11 -3.59 -7.72
C LEU A 237 1.22 -2.11 -7.33
N HIS A 238 1.99 -1.81 -6.29
CA HIS A 238 2.29 -0.45 -5.87
C HIS A 238 2.91 0.36 -7.02
N GLU A 239 3.96 -0.17 -7.66
CA GLU A 239 4.59 0.50 -8.80
C GLU A 239 3.67 0.58 -10.04
N ILE A 240 2.73 -0.36 -10.20
CA ILE A 240 1.68 -0.27 -11.23
C ILE A 240 0.72 0.89 -10.96
N GLY A 241 0.40 1.20 -9.70
CA GLY A 241 -0.37 2.39 -9.34
C GLY A 241 0.28 3.67 -9.84
N HIS A 242 1.59 3.80 -9.61
CA HIS A 242 2.42 4.88 -10.14
C HIS A 242 2.45 4.89 -11.67
N ALA A 243 2.54 3.72 -12.29
CA ALA A 243 2.54 3.60 -13.74
C ALA A 243 1.23 4.09 -14.38
N PHE A 244 0.08 3.79 -13.78
CA PHE A 244 -1.20 4.36 -14.22
C PHE A 244 -1.23 5.88 -14.11
N GLY A 245 -0.75 6.42 -12.99
CA GLY A 245 -0.64 7.87 -12.81
C GLY A 245 0.22 8.54 -13.87
N ASN A 246 1.38 7.95 -14.18
CA ASN A 246 2.27 8.45 -15.22
C ASN A 246 1.70 8.31 -16.62
N ALA A 247 1.00 7.21 -16.92
CA ALA A 247 0.37 6.99 -18.21
C ALA A 247 -0.80 7.97 -18.46
N ALA A 248 -1.63 8.21 -17.44
CA ALA A 248 -2.79 9.09 -17.53
C ALA A 248 -2.43 10.59 -17.36
N GLY A 249 -1.48 10.90 -16.48
CA GLY A 249 -1.08 12.26 -16.11
C GLY A 249 0.15 12.80 -16.86
N GLY A 250 0.81 11.95 -17.64
CA GLY A 250 1.88 12.30 -18.55
C GLY A 250 3.29 12.37 -18.00
N GLY A 251 3.53 11.93 -16.76
CA GLY A 251 4.86 11.68 -16.19
C GLY A 251 5.84 12.87 -16.16
N ARG A 252 5.39 14.09 -16.43
CA ARG A 252 6.23 15.31 -16.43
C ARG A 252 6.35 15.87 -15.02
N GLY A 253 6.97 15.11 -14.12
CA GLY A 253 7.23 15.52 -12.74
C GLY A 253 7.22 14.36 -11.75
N ARG A 254 7.66 14.61 -10.51
CA ARG A 254 7.59 13.66 -9.37
C ARG A 254 6.18 13.56 -8.76
N ALA A 255 5.17 13.88 -9.55
CA ALA A 255 3.98 14.54 -9.08
C ALA A 255 2.76 13.76 -9.54
N GLU A 256 2.35 12.78 -8.73
CA GLU A 256 1.15 12.01 -8.97
C GLU A 256 -0.13 12.83 -8.72
N PRO A 257 -1.25 12.48 -9.35
CA PRO A 257 -2.54 13.06 -9.00
C PRO A 257 -3.05 12.51 -7.67
N PHE A 258 -3.88 13.30 -6.99
CA PHE A 258 -4.62 12.84 -5.83
C PHE A 258 -5.75 11.90 -6.26
N TYR A 259 -6.04 10.89 -5.46
CA TYR A 259 -7.13 9.95 -5.69
C TYR A 259 -8.26 10.18 -4.68
N LYS A 260 -9.51 10.31 -5.14
CA LYS A 260 -10.72 10.32 -4.28
C LYS A 260 -10.63 11.16 -3.00
N GLY A 261 -10.26 12.44 -3.11
CA GLY A 261 -10.18 13.32 -1.94
C GLY A 261 -9.14 12.91 -0.90
N SER A 262 -8.20 12.03 -1.26
CA SER A 262 -7.03 11.73 -0.44
C SER A 262 -6.26 13.01 -0.12
N PHE A 263 -5.54 12.98 0.99
CA PHE A 263 -4.69 14.09 1.45
C PHE A 263 -3.24 13.92 1.02
N ILE A 264 -2.91 12.79 0.39
CA ILE A 264 -1.55 12.44 0.01
C ILE A 264 -1.57 11.90 -1.41
N SER A 265 -0.68 12.44 -2.24
CA SER A 265 -0.43 11.97 -3.59
C SER A 265 0.57 10.81 -3.56
N GLU A 266 0.07 9.58 -3.44
CA GLU A 266 0.86 8.32 -3.55
C GLU A 266 -0.04 7.22 -4.14
N LEU A 267 -0.08 7.12 -5.47
CA LEU A 267 -1.04 6.24 -6.16
C LEU A 267 -0.80 4.76 -5.92
N GLY A 268 0.45 4.34 -5.67
CA GLY A 268 0.76 2.97 -5.29
C GLY A 268 0.09 2.58 -3.97
N LYS A 269 0.03 3.49 -3.00
CA LYS A 269 -0.65 3.31 -1.72
C LYS A 269 -2.14 3.46 -1.82
N GLU A 270 -2.65 4.31 -2.71
CA GLU A 270 -4.08 4.34 -3.01
C GLU A 270 -4.56 3.00 -3.60
N LEU A 271 -3.75 2.41 -4.49
CA LEU A 271 -4.00 1.08 -5.05
C LEU A 271 -3.97 0.00 -3.95
N GLU A 272 -2.97 0.02 -3.07
CA GLU A 272 -2.93 -0.87 -1.89
C GLU A 272 -4.17 -0.68 -1.01
N GLY A 273 -4.58 0.57 -0.78
CA GLY A 273 -5.76 0.93 -0.01
C GLY A 273 -7.05 0.32 -0.54
N GLU A 274 -7.25 0.33 -1.87
CA GLU A 274 -8.41 -0.28 -2.52
C GLU A 274 -8.40 -1.82 -2.43
N LEU A 275 -7.23 -2.45 -2.55
CA LEU A 275 -7.10 -3.90 -2.40
C LEU A 275 -7.32 -4.35 -0.95
N PHE A 276 -6.57 -3.76 -0.03
CA PHE A 276 -6.37 -4.29 1.32
C PHE A 276 -7.11 -3.49 2.39
N GLY A 277 -7.75 -2.38 2.04
CA GLY A 277 -8.34 -1.46 3.02
C GLY A 277 -7.30 -0.63 3.78
N GLY A 278 -6.07 -0.56 3.28
CA GLY A 278 -4.98 0.20 3.89
C GLY A 278 -3.61 -0.12 3.27
N SER A 279 -2.55 0.41 3.88
CA SER A 279 -1.16 0.18 3.48
C SER A 279 -0.62 -1.09 4.12
N VAL A 280 -0.17 -2.04 3.31
CA VAL A 280 0.42 -3.29 3.81
C VAL A 280 1.88 -3.05 4.14
N THR A 281 2.31 -3.54 5.31
CA THR A 281 3.69 -3.41 5.76
C THR A 281 4.13 -4.65 6.53
N ASN A 282 5.42 -4.97 6.45
CA ASN A 282 6.02 -5.97 7.33
C ASN A 282 6.46 -5.28 8.64
N SER A 283 6.02 -5.83 9.78
CA SER A 283 6.04 -5.11 11.06
C SER A 283 7.43 -4.92 11.69
N ASN A 284 8.53 -5.24 10.99
CA ASN A 284 9.90 -5.01 11.49
C ASN A 284 10.10 -3.56 11.99
N TYR A 285 9.29 -2.62 11.48
CA TYR A 285 9.29 -1.21 11.85
C TYR A 285 8.81 -0.87 13.26
N VAL A 286 7.83 -1.58 13.81
CA VAL A 286 7.36 -1.32 15.18
C VAL A 286 8.38 -1.84 16.21
N HIS A 287 9.12 -2.89 15.84
CA HIS A 287 9.95 -3.66 16.76
C HIS A 287 11.28 -3.02 17.14
N GLN A 288 11.80 -2.04 16.40
CA GLN A 288 13.13 -1.49 16.68
C GLN A 288 13.18 -0.49 17.84
N GLN A 289 12.04 0.06 18.29
CA GLN A 289 12.06 1.24 19.15
C GLN A 289 11.19 1.18 20.42
N GLU A 290 10.32 0.17 20.55
CA GLU A 290 9.53 -0.07 21.77
C GLU A 290 9.78 -1.47 22.32
N MET A 291 11.04 -1.89 22.40
CA MET A 291 11.38 -3.09 23.14
C MET A 291 11.14 -2.85 24.62
N CYS A 292 10.14 -3.55 25.17
CA CYS A 292 9.96 -3.63 26.60
C CYS A 292 11.22 -4.17 27.25
N VAL A 293 11.61 -3.60 28.40
CA VAL A 293 12.79 -4.02 29.18
C VAL A 293 12.73 -5.51 29.58
N HIS A 294 11.56 -6.14 29.45
CA HIS A 294 11.28 -7.52 29.79
C HIS A 294 11.40 -8.50 28.62
N GLN A 295 11.54 -8.04 27.37
CA GLN A 295 11.78 -8.94 26.24
C GLN A 295 13.27 -9.34 26.20
N THR A 296 13.57 -10.61 26.42
CA THR A 296 14.91 -11.17 26.20
C THR A 296 15.17 -11.33 24.70
N GLU A 297 16.41 -11.08 24.27
CA GLU A 297 16.86 -11.22 22.86
C GLU A 297 16.54 -12.61 22.25
N SER A 298 16.32 -13.63 23.09
CA SER A 298 16.03 -15.01 22.70
C SER A 298 14.61 -15.27 22.22
N SER A 299 13.65 -14.36 22.44
CA SER A 299 12.33 -14.45 21.81
C SER A 299 12.47 -14.01 20.36
N SER A 300 12.71 -14.97 19.47
CA SER A 300 12.93 -14.72 18.05
C SER A 300 11.81 -13.84 17.51
N ARG A 301 12.21 -12.66 17.02
CA ARG A 301 11.35 -11.62 16.45
C ARG A 301 10.64 -12.19 15.22
N ARG A 302 9.48 -12.82 15.40
CA ARG A 302 8.67 -13.28 14.28
C ARG A 302 8.12 -12.07 13.57
N ARG A 303 8.45 -11.96 12.28
CA ARG A 303 7.89 -10.96 11.38
C ARG A 303 6.39 -11.24 11.26
N CYS A 304 5.57 -10.21 11.17
CA CYS A 304 4.17 -10.38 10.81
C CYS A 304 3.78 -9.35 9.74
N PHE A 305 2.71 -9.66 9.03
CA PHE A 305 2.05 -8.69 8.17
C PHE A 305 1.08 -7.85 8.98
N THR A 306 1.11 -6.56 8.68
CA THR A 306 0.17 -5.60 9.23
C THR A 306 -0.40 -4.74 8.13
N VAL A 307 -1.66 -4.33 8.28
CA VAL A 307 -2.23 -3.22 7.52
C VAL A 307 -2.44 -2.04 8.43
N MET A 308 -2.02 -0.88 7.94
CA MET A 308 -2.31 0.40 8.54
C MET A 308 -3.38 1.11 7.72
N ASP A 309 -4.19 1.94 8.37
CA ASP A 309 -5.08 2.85 7.66
C ASP A 309 -4.29 3.67 6.62
N TRP A 310 -4.90 3.89 5.46
CA TRP A 310 -4.34 4.76 4.41
C TRP A 310 -5.31 5.91 4.07
N PRO A 311 -4.85 7.17 4.06
CA PRO A 311 -3.58 7.62 4.64
C PRO A 311 -3.62 7.56 6.17
N GLY A 312 -2.60 6.97 6.79
CA GLY A 312 -2.44 6.97 8.25
C GLY A 312 -1.99 8.34 8.77
N ALA A 313 -2.19 8.60 10.07
CA ALA A 313 -1.76 9.83 10.73
C ALA A 313 -0.25 10.07 10.54
N TYR A 314 0.54 9.01 10.51
CA TYR A 314 1.96 9.07 10.18
C TYR A 314 2.25 9.69 8.82
N TYR A 315 1.59 9.19 7.78
CA TYR A 315 1.81 9.65 6.42
C TYR A 315 1.32 11.09 6.27
N ILE A 316 0.15 11.41 6.82
CA ILE A 316 -0.42 12.76 6.79
C ILE A 316 0.54 13.74 7.43
N ASN A 317 0.99 13.47 8.67
CA ASN A 317 1.86 14.38 9.40
C ASN A 317 3.23 14.58 8.70
N THR A 318 3.79 13.51 8.12
CA THR A 318 5.03 13.60 7.36
C THR A 318 4.84 14.47 6.13
N TYR A 319 3.76 14.20 5.38
CA TYR A 319 3.42 14.93 4.18
C TYR A 319 3.18 16.41 4.47
N THR A 320 2.36 16.76 5.47
CA THR A 320 2.07 18.15 5.86
C THR A 320 3.32 18.91 6.28
N LYS A 321 4.30 18.26 6.93
CA LYS A 321 5.53 18.92 7.38
C LYS A 321 6.54 19.16 6.26
N GLN A 322 6.53 18.34 5.21
CA GLN A 322 7.64 18.28 4.25
C GLN A 322 7.22 18.44 2.80
N GLY A 323 5.92 18.47 2.51
CA GLY A 323 5.37 18.50 1.15
C GLY A 323 5.62 17.22 0.35
N GLN A 324 6.19 16.18 0.97
CA GLN A 324 6.50 14.90 0.36
C GLN A 324 6.48 13.80 1.43
N LEU A 325 6.24 12.57 1.00
CA LEU A 325 6.39 11.42 1.86
C LEU A 325 7.88 11.13 2.05
N ASN A 326 8.40 11.42 3.25
CA ASN A 326 9.69 10.89 3.65
C ASN A 326 9.52 9.68 4.57
N TYR A 327 10.52 8.82 4.52
CA TYR A 327 10.56 7.64 5.36
C TYR A 327 11.05 8.00 6.78
N TYR A 328 10.14 8.02 7.75
CA TYR A 328 10.40 8.07 9.18
C TYR A 328 10.10 6.70 9.82
N PRO A 329 11.02 6.15 10.63
CA PRO A 329 10.93 4.78 11.12
C PRO A 329 9.94 4.59 12.29
N ARG A 330 9.03 5.54 12.57
CA ARG A 330 8.12 5.47 13.72
C ARG A 330 6.66 5.67 13.29
N PRO A 331 5.74 4.74 13.60
CA PRO A 331 4.31 5.02 13.48
C PRO A 331 3.97 6.24 14.35
N TRP A 332 3.02 7.04 13.88
CA TRP A 332 2.64 8.27 14.56
C TRP A 332 1.47 8.02 15.50
N ARG A 333 1.21 9.00 16.36
CA ARG A 333 0.12 8.92 17.33
C ARG A 333 -1.20 8.63 16.62
N PHE A 334 -1.95 7.68 17.14
CA PHE A 334 -3.26 7.24 16.68
C PHE A 334 -3.30 6.39 15.40
N ASP A 335 -2.15 6.02 14.84
CA ASP A 335 -2.17 4.99 13.79
C ASP A 335 -2.67 3.67 14.38
N THR A 336 -3.59 3.04 13.65
CA THR A 336 -4.08 1.70 13.97
C THR A 336 -3.49 0.71 12.98
N MET A 337 -2.93 -0.37 13.52
CA MET A 337 -2.39 -1.49 12.77
C MET A 337 -3.23 -2.72 13.01
N TRP A 338 -3.51 -3.46 11.95
CA TRP A 338 -4.25 -4.72 12.00
C TRP A 338 -3.32 -5.85 11.57
N ARG A 339 -3.20 -6.90 12.39
CA ARG A 339 -2.44 -8.10 12.01
C ARG A 339 -3.19 -8.90 10.97
N ILE A 340 -2.45 -9.37 9.98
CA ILE A 340 -2.95 -10.28 8.95
C ILE A 340 -2.40 -11.67 9.25
N PRO A 341 -3.28 -12.67 9.53
CA PRO A 341 -2.83 -14.02 9.80
C PRO A 341 -2.09 -14.63 8.60
N MET A 342 -0.98 -15.31 8.87
CA MET A 342 -0.18 -15.97 7.84
C MET A 342 -0.97 -17.06 7.09
N ALA A 343 -1.89 -17.74 7.79
CA ALA A 343 -2.77 -18.74 7.17
C ALA A 343 -3.72 -18.11 6.12
N TRP A 344 -4.19 -16.87 6.33
CA TRP A 344 -4.99 -16.17 5.33
C TRP A 344 -4.14 -15.76 4.13
N MET A 345 -2.91 -15.29 4.40
CA MET A 345 -1.94 -14.95 3.36
C MET A 345 -1.55 -16.13 2.49
N GLU A 346 -1.42 -17.32 3.06
CA GLU A 346 -1.14 -18.55 2.33
C GLU A 346 -2.26 -18.89 1.33
N LYS A 347 -3.53 -18.70 1.71
CA LYS A 347 -4.69 -18.94 0.83
C LYS A 347 -4.59 -18.17 -0.49
N LEU A 348 -4.01 -16.96 -0.48
CA LEU A 348 -3.84 -16.16 -1.70
C LEU A 348 -3.01 -16.87 -2.78
N PHE A 349 -2.18 -17.85 -2.40
CA PHE A 349 -1.41 -18.68 -3.33
C PHE A 349 -2.06 -20.02 -3.66
N THR A 350 -3.35 -20.19 -3.34
CA THR A 350 -4.08 -21.40 -3.68
C THR A 350 -5.07 -21.15 -4.81
N THR A 351 -5.17 -22.08 -5.75
CA THR A 351 -6.18 -22.03 -6.80
C THR A 351 -7.59 -22.13 -6.21
N GLU A 352 -7.76 -22.93 -5.15
CA GLU A 352 -9.03 -23.09 -4.42
C GLU A 352 -9.59 -21.77 -3.92
N PHE A 353 -8.78 -20.92 -3.29
CA PHE A 353 -9.24 -19.63 -2.78
C PHE A 353 -9.81 -18.74 -3.89
N TRP A 354 -9.12 -18.65 -5.04
CA TRP A 354 -9.57 -17.79 -6.14
C TRP A 354 -10.77 -18.37 -6.89
N ASP A 355 -10.75 -19.67 -7.18
CA ASP A 355 -11.75 -20.29 -8.03
C ASP A 355 -13.02 -20.66 -7.23
N ASN A 356 -12.94 -20.79 -5.91
CA ASN A 356 -14.09 -21.08 -5.05
C ASN A 356 -14.46 -19.89 -4.14
N GLU A 357 -13.57 -19.43 -3.26
CA GLU A 357 -13.91 -18.41 -2.24
C GLU A 357 -14.19 -17.04 -2.89
N VAL A 358 -13.28 -16.56 -3.75
CA VAL A 358 -13.44 -15.28 -4.47
C VAL A 358 -14.54 -15.36 -5.51
N ALA A 359 -14.67 -16.47 -6.25
CA ALA A 359 -15.76 -16.64 -7.20
C ALA A 359 -17.15 -16.62 -6.52
N SER A 360 -17.27 -17.17 -5.31
CA SER A 360 -18.55 -17.25 -4.58
C SER A 360 -18.91 -15.97 -3.82
N HIS A 361 -17.91 -15.31 -3.20
CA HIS A 361 -18.14 -14.15 -2.33
C HIS A 361 -17.70 -12.82 -2.95
N GLY A 362 -17.13 -12.84 -4.17
CA GLY A 362 -16.62 -11.67 -4.84
C GLY A 362 -15.54 -10.95 -4.03
N VAL A 363 -15.60 -9.62 -4.03
CA VAL A 363 -14.63 -8.75 -3.32
C VAL A 363 -14.57 -8.98 -1.82
N ALA A 364 -15.62 -9.53 -1.20
CA ALA A 364 -15.67 -9.78 0.23
C ALA A 364 -14.66 -10.88 0.66
N ALA A 365 -14.33 -11.84 -0.20
CA ALA A 365 -13.31 -12.85 0.09
C ALA A 365 -11.90 -12.23 0.25
N LEU A 366 -11.67 -11.09 -0.39
CA LEU A 366 -10.40 -10.34 -0.33
C LEU A 366 -10.37 -9.34 0.82
N GLU A 367 -11.43 -9.22 1.62
CA GLU A 367 -11.40 -8.42 2.84
C GLU A 367 -10.46 -9.05 3.87
N LEU A 368 -9.57 -8.23 4.40
CA LEU A 368 -8.61 -8.70 5.38
C LEU A 368 -9.32 -9.15 6.65
N PRO A 369 -8.97 -10.33 7.19
CA PRO A 369 -9.48 -10.75 8.48
C PRO A 369 -8.88 -9.82 9.54
N SER A 370 -9.71 -8.90 10.02
CA SER A 370 -9.37 -7.92 11.05
C SER A 370 -9.31 -8.60 12.43
N THR A 371 -8.32 -9.47 12.62
CA THR A 371 -8.25 -10.38 13.78
C THR A 371 -7.79 -9.69 15.06
N MET A 372 -6.83 -8.77 14.94
CA MET A 372 -6.27 -8.06 16.09
C MET A 372 -5.72 -6.70 15.67
N GLY A 373 -6.24 -5.64 16.30
CA GLY A 373 -5.80 -4.26 16.12
C GLY A 373 -4.88 -3.78 17.25
N TRP A 374 -3.95 -2.89 16.94
CA TRP A 374 -3.16 -2.11 17.90
C TRP A 374 -3.13 -0.65 17.50
N THR A 375 -3.40 0.25 18.44
CA THR A 375 -3.35 1.70 18.22
C THR A 375 -2.21 2.31 19.04
N PHE A 376 -1.34 3.07 18.40
CA PHE A 376 -0.24 3.74 19.07
C PHE A 376 -0.73 4.97 19.85
N ALA A 377 -0.47 5.01 21.15
CA ALA A 377 -0.72 6.18 21.98
C ALA A 377 0.57 6.54 22.73
N ASP A 378 1.17 7.68 22.38
CA ASP A 378 2.37 8.17 23.04
C ASP A 378 1.99 9.06 24.24
N ASP A 379 2.34 8.60 25.44
CA ASP A 379 2.11 9.29 26.72
C ASP A 379 3.09 10.47 26.93
N GLN A 380 4.22 10.55 26.22
CA GLN A 380 5.33 11.46 26.58
C GLN A 380 5.11 12.95 26.23
N HIS A 381 4.00 13.32 25.60
CA HIS A 381 3.62 14.75 25.45
C HIS A 381 2.36 15.13 26.22
N LEU A 382 1.85 14.24 27.08
CA LEU A 382 0.83 14.59 28.06
C LEU A 382 1.43 15.23 29.31
N GLY A 383 2.57 15.93 29.17
CA GLY A 383 3.15 16.79 30.20
C GLY A 383 2.27 17.98 30.62
N GLY A 384 1.02 18.06 30.15
CA GLY A 384 -0.04 18.88 30.73
C GLY A 384 -0.94 18.00 31.59
N ASN A 385 -1.11 18.37 32.87
CA ASN A 385 -2.03 17.81 33.87
C ASN A 385 -2.83 16.56 33.41
N GLU A 386 -2.57 15.40 34.03
CA GLU A 386 -3.26 14.10 33.80
C GLU A 386 -4.79 14.15 33.75
N ARG A 387 -5.43 15.24 34.21
CA ARG A 387 -6.88 15.44 34.17
C ARG A 387 -7.46 15.57 32.76
N ASP A 388 -6.65 15.95 31.76
CA ASP A 388 -7.11 16.21 30.38
C ASP A 388 -6.62 15.18 29.35
N SER A 389 -6.04 14.05 29.78
CA SER A 389 -5.51 13.03 28.87
C SER A 389 -6.62 12.31 28.06
N PRO A 390 -6.55 12.29 26.72
CA PRO A 390 -7.43 11.51 25.85
C PRO A 390 -7.43 10.00 26.16
N LEU A 391 -6.36 9.48 26.79
CA LEU A 391 -6.23 8.07 27.14
C LEU A 391 -7.18 7.63 28.25
N ARG A 392 -7.71 8.57 29.05
CA ARG A 392 -8.75 8.25 30.03
C ARG A 392 -10.08 7.90 29.36
N ALA A 393 -10.38 8.50 28.21
CA ALA A 393 -11.57 8.18 27.41
C ALA A 393 -11.45 6.79 26.76
N VAL A 394 -10.25 6.43 26.26
CA VAL A 394 -9.98 5.09 25.71
C VAL A 394 -10.02 4.02 26.81
N ARG A 395 -9.44 4.28 27.99
CA ARG A 395 -9.49 3.37 29.15
C ARG A 395 -10.92 3.12 29.69
N ASN A 396 -11.87 4.02 29.39
CA ASN A 396 -13.26 3.92 29.82
C ASN A 396 -14.22 3.40 28.72
N GLY A 397 -13.71 3.00 27.55
CA GLY A 397 -14.54 2.48 26.45
C GLY A 397 -15.38 3.54 25.72
N ASP A 398 -14.95 4.81 25.75
CA ASP A 398 -15.71 5.93 25.19
C ASP A 398 -15.42 6.09 23.67
N PRO A 399 -16.43 6.10 22.77
CA PRO A 399 -16.25 6.15 21.31
C PRO A 399 -15.80 7.53 20.76
N LEU A 400 -15.01 8.30 21.51
CA LEU A 400 -14.62 9.69 21.19
C LEU A 400 -13.42 9.82 20.24
N LEU A 401 -12.67 8.74 19.97
CA LEU A 401 -11.51 8.77 19.07
C LEU A 401 -11.81 9.33 17.66
N PRO A 402 -12.91 8.93 16.98
CA PRO A 402 -13.26 9.47 15.66
C PRO A 402 -13.55 10.98 15.68
N LYS A 403 -14.01 11.55 16.80
CA LYS A 403 -14.29 12.99 16.92
C LYS A 403 -13.02 13.81 17.11
N LEU A 404 -12.03 13.28 17.82
CA LEU A 404 -10.74 13.96 18.03
C LEU A 404 -9.90 13.99 16.75
N VAL A 405 -9.85 12.86 16.03
CA VAL A 405 -9.19 12.78 14.70
C VAL A 405 -9.85 13.73 13.71
N ARG A 406 -11.20 13.76 13.65
CA ARG A 406 -11.93 14.73 12.81
C ARG A 406 -11.70 16.19 13.24
N ARG A 407 -11.51 16.47 14.52
CA ARG A 407 -11.28 17.82 15.04
C ARG A 407 -9.86 18.33 14.73
N GLU A 408 -8.85 17.47 14.86
CA GLU A 408 -7.47 17.83 14.51
C GLU A 408 -7.27 17.87 12.98
N ALA A 409 -7.94 16.99 12.22
CA ALA A 409 -8.02 17.09 10.75
C ALA A 409 -8.68 18.40 10.29
N ARG A 410 -9.76 18.85 10.96
CA ARG A 410 -10.40 20.17 10.72
C ARG A 410 -9.53 21.36 11.11
N ARG A 411 -8.59 21.19 12.04
CA ARG A 411 -7.65 22.25 12.43
C ARG A 411 -6.45 22.34 11.49
N ALA A 412 -6.08 21.24 10.86
CA ALA A 412 -4.94 21.16 9.95
C ALA A 412 -5.20 21.80 8.57
N HIS A 413 -6.45 22.09 8.17
CA HIS A 413 -6.76 22.80 6.92
C HIS A 413 -7.91 23.82 6.96
N ILE A 414 -7.67 24.92 6.23
CA ILE A 414 -8.66 25.83 5.63
C ILE A 414 -9.46 25.01 4.61
N HIS A 415 -10.80 25.00 4.74
CA HIS A 415 -11.72 24.34 3.81
C HIS A 415 -11.60 24.88 2.37
N PRO A 416 -11.90 24.04 1.37
CA PRO A 416 -12.94 24.35 0.41
C PRO A 416 -14.15 23.48 0.74
N GLU A 417 -15.30 24.11 0.93
CA GLU A 417 -16.58 23.42 1.12
C GLU A 417 -16.94 22.66 -0.17
N ALA A 418 -16.74 21.34 -0.17
CA ALA A 418 -17.21 20.44 -1.22
C ALA A 418 -18.49 19.67 -0.82
N ASP A 419 -19.07 19.96 0.35
CA ASP A 419 -20.32 19.33 0.84
C ASP A 419 -21.60 19.89 0.16
N HIS A 420 -21.46 20.65 -0.92
CA HIS A 420 -22.56 21.24 -1.69
C HIS A 420 -22.54 20.84 -3.17
N TYR A 421 -22.49 19.54 -3.45
CA TYR A 421 -22.99 19.01 -4.72
C TYR A 421 -23.98 17.88 -4.44
N ALA A 422 -25.24 18.26 -4.24
CA ALA A 422 -26.38 17.38 -4.47
C ALA A 422 -26.47 17.06 -5.97
N PRO A 423 -26.97 15.87 -6.37
CA PRO A 423 -27.00 15.48 -7.77
C PRO A 423 -27.91 16.43 -8.58
N LEU A 424 -27.34 17.08 -9.59
CA LEU A 424 -28.06 17.66 -10.73
C LEU A 424 -28.10 16.66 -11.88
#